data_AF-A0A2V1HP34-F1
#
_entry.id   AF-A0A2V1HP34-F1
#
_cell.length_a   1.000
_cell.length_b   1.000
_cell.length_c   1.000
_cell.angle_alpha   90.00
_cell.angle_beta   90.00
_cell.angle_gamma   90.00
#
_symmetry.space_group_name_H-M   'P 1'
#
loop_
_entity.id
_entity.type
_entity.pdbx_description
1 polymer ?
#
loop_
_entity_poly.entity_id
_entity_poly.type
_entity_poly.pdbx_seq_one_letter_code
_entity_poly.pdbx_strand_id
1 'polypeptide(L)'
;MADQTEGRVAVYIDFDNIVISRYDQLHGNGAWRRDNARTVAPDSSGGPDDVSAKLAAAEVEVGAILDYASSFGTVAISRAYADWSVPANASYRRQLVNRAVDLTQLFPVTQALKNGADIRLSVDVLEDLFRLPDLTHVVIVAGDSDYIALAQRCKRLGRFVLGIGVSGRTSPALIAACDHFEMYDSIPGATEPRVLEEDDDRDDEVAVETIVAEPAPKSRRGGKAAAEAAAADPAATPPGGNPVDRPATKMSDKAATRLLVRALELLQAKDDDEWKNAASVKSQIRRLDPSFSERPLGYKSFTEFIRSRNSLVEFKAEGNERLVRLR
;
A
#
# COMPACT_ATOMS: atom_id res chain seq x y z
N MET A 1 20.04 -29.08 -13.57
CA MET A 1 19.92 -27.63 -13.72
C MET A 1 18.55 -27.25 -13.20
N ALA A 2 18.47 -26.60 -12.04
CA ALA A 2 17.19 -26.09 -11.56
C ALA A 2 16.88 -24.87 -12.43
N ASP A 3 15.80 -24.95 -13.19
CA ASP A 3 15.26 -23.82 -13.93
C ASP A 3 15.03 -22.69 -12.91
N GLN A 4 15.75 -21.58 -13.05
CA GLN A 4 15.45 -20.39 -12.28
C GLN A 4 14.14 -19.86 -12.84
N THR A 5 13.01 -20.36 -12.34
CA THR A 5 11.70 -19.91 -12.77
C THR A 5 11.62 -18.41 -12.52
N GLU A 6 11.60 -17.64 -13.61
CA GLU A 6 11.37 -16.22 -13.60
C GLU A 6 10.10 -15.93 -12.79
N GLY A 7 10.15 -14.93 -11.91
CA GLY A 7 9.02 -14.64 -11.02
C GLY A 7 7.74 -14.43 -11.84
N ARG A 8 6.65 -15.09 -11.49
CA ARG A 8 5.30 -14.75 -11.97
C ARG A 8 4.57 -13.96 -10.91
N VAL A 9 4.17 -12.74 -11.28
CA VAL A 9 3.63 -11.72 -10.38
C VAL A 9 2.14 -11.53 -10.66
N ALA A 10 1.33 -11.53 -9.60
CA ALA A 10 -0.09 -11.18 -9.68
C ALA A 10 -0.33 -9.87 -8.91
N VAL A 11 -0.86 -8.85 -9.58
CA VAL A 11 -1.12 -7.52 -9.03
C VAL A 11 -2.61 -7.33 -8.81
N TYR A 12 -2.98 -7.00 -7.57
CA TYR A 12 -4.35 -6.76 -7.15
C TYR A 12 -4.47 -5.39 -6.50
N ILE A 13 -5.31 -4.54 -7.09
CA ILE A 13 -5.43 -3.13 -6.74
C ILE A 13 -6.78 -2.87 -6.10
N ASP A 14 -6.77 -2.54 -4.81
CA ASP A 14 -7.92 -1.89 -4.18
C ASP A 14 -7.93 -0.43 -4.61
N PHE A 15 -8.71 -0.16 -5.65
CA PHE A 15 -8.62 1.08 -6.39
C PHE A 15 -9.16 2.26 -5.59
N ASP A 16 -10.29 2.05 -4.90
CA ASP A 16 -10.84 3.06 -4.00
C ASP A 16 -9.82 3.37 -2.88
N ASN A 17 -9.17 2.35 -2.29
CA ASN A 17 -8.22 2.58 -1.20
C ASN A 17 -7.00 3.40 -1.62
N ILE A 18 -6.35 3.06 -2.74
CA ILE A 18 -5.14 3.78 -3.18
C ILE A 18 -5.47 5.22 -3.59
N VAL A 19 -6.57 5.45 -4.32
CA VAL A 19 -7.00 6.79 -4.77
C VAL A 19 -7.41 7.66 -3.57
N ILE A 20 -8.25 7.14 -2.66
CA ILE A 20 -8.67 7.87 -1.47
C ILE A 20 -7.47 8.20 -0.58
N SER A 21 -6.57 7.23 -0.39
CA SER A 21 -5.37 7.43 0.42
C SER A 21 -4.46 8.49 -0.18
N ARG A 22 -4.25 8.47 -1.50
CA ARG A 22 -3.42 9.47 -2.18
C ARG A 22 -4.02 10.86 -2.09
N TYR A 23 -5.33 11.00 -2.31
CA TYR A 23 -6.04 12.26 -2.15
C TYR A 23 -5.90 12.81 -0.72
N ASP A 24 -6.17 11.98 0.29
CA ASP A 24 -6.07 12.38 1.68
C ASP A 24 -4.61 12.66 2.10
N GLN A 25 -3.61 12.00 1.51
CA GLN A 25 -2.20 12.29 1.79
C GLN A 25 -1.84 13.72 1.39
N LEU A 26 -2.29 14.20 0.23
CA LEU A 26 -1.97 15.54 -0.28
C LEU A 26 -2.85 16.63 0.34
N HIS A 27 -4.14 16.34 0.56
CA HIS A 27 -5.15 17.34 0.93
C HIS A 27 -5.60 17.26 2.40
N GLY A 28 -5.04 16.33 3.16
CA GLY A 28 -5.28 16.15 4.59
C GLY A 28 -6.27 15.03 4.92
N ASN A 29 -6.25 14.57 6.18
CA ASN A 29 -7.03 13.40 6.61
C ASN A 29 -8.54 13.61 6.46
N GLY A 30 -9.22 12.71 5.77
CA GLY A 30 -10.65 12.77 5.50
C GLY A 30 -11.06 13.84 4.48
N ALA A 31 -10.12 14.40 3.72
CA ALA A 31 -10.41 15.40 2.70
C ALA A 31 -11.33 14.83 1.62
N TRP A 32 -11.10 13.60 1.16
CA TRP A 32 -11.94 12.92 0.17
C TRP A 32 -13.43 12.96 0.52
N ARG A 33 -13.76 12.69 1.79
CA ARG A 33 -15.14 12.70 2.28
C ARG A 33 -15.69 14.11 2.45
N ARG A 34 -14.88 15.04 2.97
CA ARG A 34 -15.29 16.45 3.13
C ARG A 34 -15.59 17.12 1.80
N ASP A 35 -14.77 16.82 0.80
CA ASP A 35 -14.83 17.43 -0.53
C ASP A 35 -15.83 16.71 -1.44
N ASN A 36 -16.43 15.61 -0.98
CA ASN A 36 -17.28 14.73 -1.77
C ASN A 36 -16.65 14.33 -3.13
N ALA A 37 -15.33 14.13 -3.11
CA ALA A 37 -14.50 13.97 -4.30
C ALA A 37 -14.91 12.78 -5.18
N ARG A 38 -15.55 11.77 -4.58
CA ARG A 38 -16.11 10.60 -5.29
C ARG A 38 -17.01 10.98 -6.47
N THR A 39 -17.75 12.08 -6.37
CA THR A 39 -18.75 12.48 -7.39
C THR A 39 -18.21 13.42 -8.47
N VAL A 40 -16.92 13.77 -8.40
CA VAL A 40 -16.29 14.77 -9.27
C VAL A 40 -15.35 14.06 -10.24
N ALA A 41 -15.39 14.44 -11.51
CA ALA A 41 -14.37 14.04 -12.49
C ALA A 41 -13.21 15.05 -12.43
N PRO A 42 -11.94 14.62 -12.50
CA PRO A 42 -10.78 15.52 -12.44
C PRO A 42 -10.68 16.45 -13.65
N ASP A 43 -10.22 17.68 -13.40
CA ASP A 43 -9.98 18.74 -14.37
C ASP A 43 -8.89 19.66 -13.81
N SER A 44 -7.88 19.93 -14.61
CA SER A 44 -6.73 20.76 -14.24
C SER A 44 -6.99 22.27 -14.41
N SER A 45 -8.14 22.66 -14.96
CA SER A 45 -8.47 24.06 -15.25
C SER A 45 -8.89 24.88 -14.00
N GLY A 46 -9.19 24.19 -12.89
CA GLY A 46 -9.63 24.78 -11.63
C GLY A 46 -8.52 25.41 -10.78
N GLY A 47 -8.92 26.22 -9.79
CA GLY A 47 -8.00 26.77 -8.77
C GLY A 47 -7.56 25.71 -7.75
N PRO A 48 -6.59 26.00 -6.86
CA PRO A 48 -6.05 25.03 -5.91
C PRO A 48 -7.04 24.49 -4.88
N ASP A 49 -8.15 25.20 -4.63
CA ASP A 49 -9.23 24.73 -3.74
C ASP A 49 -10.30 23.91 -4.47
N ASP A 50 -10.27 23.90 -5.81
CA ASP A 50 -11.20 23.17 -6.66
C ASP A 50 -10.97 21.65 -6.53
N VAL A 51 -12.05 20.91 -6.31
CA VAL A 51 -12.00 19.45 -6.07
C VAL A 51 -11.48 18.72 -7.31
N SER A 52 -11.79 19.24 -8.50
CA SER A 52 -11.34 18.70 -9.77
C SER A 52 -9.82 18.83 -9.92
N ALA A 53 -9.28 20.00 -9.60
CA ALA A 53 -7.84 20.25 -9.63
C ALA A 53 -7.10 19.44 -8.55
N LYS A 54 -7.70 19.29 -7.35
CA LYS A 54 -7.18 18.43 -6.28
C LYS A 54 -7.12 16.97 -6.68
N LEU A 55 -8.14 16.48 -7.39
CA LEU A 55 -8.17 15.11 -7.93
C LEU A 55 -7.06 14.92 -8.97
N ALA A 56 -6.90 15.86 -9.90
CA ALA A 56 -5.82 15.81 -10.89
C ALA A 56 -4.43 15.81 -10.23
N ALA A 57 -4.21 16.66 -9.22
CA ALA A 57 -2.96 16.70 -8.47
C ALA A 57 -2.68 15.42 -7.64
N ALA A 58 -3.74 14.69 -7.27
CA ALA A 58 -3.67 13.45 -6.52
C ALA A 58 -3.81 12.20 -7.41
N GLU A 59 -3.68 12.34 -8.74
CA GLU A 59 -3.79 11.22 -9.66
C GLU A 59 -2.74 10.14 -9.33
N VAL A 60 -3.19 8.89 -9.31
CA VAL A 60 -2.34 7.72 -9.09
C VAL A 60 -1.86 7.19 -10.44
N GLU A 61 -0.57 7.28 -10.69
CA GLU A 61 0.11 6.62 -11.82
C GLU A 61 0.07 5.09 -11.68
N VAL A 62 -0.94 4.46 -12.28
CA VAL A 62 -1.11 2.99 -12.28
C VAL A 62 0.05 2.34 -13.03
N GLY A 63 0.58 3.01 -14.05
CA GLY A 63 1.73 2.54 -14.81
C GLY A 63 2.95 2.31 -13.92
N ALA A 64 3.29 3.28 -13.06
CA ALA A 64 4.42 3.18 -12.14
C ALA A 64 4.29 1.99 -11.17
N ILE A 65 3.07 1.68 -10.71
CA ILE A 65 2.80 0.52 -9.85
C ILE A 65 3.10 -0.78 -10.58
N LEU A 66 2.63 -0.92 -11.82
CA LEU A 66 2.83 -2.13 -12.63
C LEU A 66 4.30 -2.27 -13.06
N ASP A 67 4.95 -1.18 -13.40
CA ASP A 67 6.37 -1.15 -13.77
C ASP A 67 7.23 -1.55 -12.58
N TYR A 68 6.94 -1.04 -11.38
CA TYR A 68 7.59 -1.49 -10.14
C TYR A 68 7.34 -2.98 -9.85
N ALA A 69 6.09 -3.45 -9.98
CA ALA A 69 5.76 -4.86 -9.79
C ALA A 69 6.52 -5.78 -10.76
N SER A 70 6.74 -5.33 -12.01
CA SER A 70 7.49 -6.08 -13.03
C SER A 70 8.95 -6.35 -12.67
N SER A 71 9.53 -5.54 -11.77
CA SER A 71 10.89 -5.78 -11.26
C SER A 71 11.02 -7.08 -10.45
N PHE A 72 9.91 -7.65 -10.00
CA PHE A 72 9.83 -8.94 -9.30
C PHE A 72 9.54 -10.11 -10.24
N GLY A 73 9.34 -9.85 -11.54
CA GLY A 73 9.11 -10.84 -12.58
C GLY A 73 7.96 -10.51 -13.53
N THR A 74 7.61 -11.44 -14.40
CA THR A 74 6.53 -11.26 -15.39
C THR A 74 5.17 -11.09 -14.71
N VAL A 75 4.50 -9.96 -14.99
CA VAL A 75 3.13 -9.69 -14.52
C VAL A 75 2.15 -10.58 -15.27
N ALA A 76 1.65 -11.60 -14.58
CA ALA A 76 0.72 -12.60 -15.08
C ALA A 76 -0.74 -12.22 -14.90
N ILE A 77 -1.04 -11.46 -13.84
CA ILE A 77 -2.38 -10.97 -13.51
C ILE A 77 -2.23 -9.50 -13.12
N SER A 78 -3.14 -8.67 -13.61
CA SER A 78 -3.31 -7.31 -13.15
C SER A 78 -4.80 -7.01 -13.06
N ARG A 79 -5.32 -6.83 -11.84
CA ARG A 79 -6.76 -6.64 -11.62
C ARG A 79 -7.00 -5.49 -10.64
N ALA A 80 -7.93 -4.61 -10.98
CA ALA A 80 -8.37 -3.52 -10.12
C ALA A 80 -9.83 -3.68 -9.71
N TYR A 81 -10.14 -3.26 -8.49
CA TYR A 81 -11.46 -3.44 -7.86
C TYR A 81 -12.02 -2.08 -7.46
N ALA A 82 -13.14 -1.69 -8.07
CA ALA A 82 -13.79 -0.42 -7.79
C ALA A 82 -15.26 -0.43 -8.23
N ASP A 83 -15.97 0.61 -7.85
CA ASP A 83 -17.15 1.04 -8.60
C ASP A 83 -16.71 1.96 -9.74
N TRP A 84 -16.70 1.45 -10.97
CA TRP A 84 -16.28 2.18 -12.17
C TRP A 84 -17.35 3.13 -12.72
N SER A 85 -18.56 3.11 -12.15
CA SER A 85 -19.59 4.12 -12.45
C SER A 85 -19.32 5.47 -11.76
N VAL A 86 -18.41 5.47 -10.80
CA VAL A 86 -17.99 6.65 -10.04
C VAL A 86 -17.12 7.56 -10.90
N PRO A 87 -17.44 8.87 -11.05
CA PRO A 87 -16.67 9.80 -11.89
C PRO A 87 -15.17 9.84 -11.58
N ALA A 88 -14.80 9.91 -10.31
CA ALA A 88 -13.40 9.93 -9.90
C ALA A 88 -12.62 8.69 -10.37
N ASN A 89 -13.24 7.50 -10.32
CA ASN A 89 -12.62 6.24 -10.78
C ASN A 89 -12.64 6.11 -12.30
N ALA A 90 -13.74 6.51 -12.94
CA ALA A 90 -13.91 6.44 -14.40
C ALA A 90 -12.85 7.26 -15.15
N SER A 91 -12.31 8.32 -14.52
CA SER A 91 -11.24 9.14 -15.08
C SER A 91 -9.95 8.37 -15.41
N TYR A 92 -9.69 7.26 -14.70
CA TYR A 92 -8.52 6.41 -14.90
C TYR A 92 -8.66 5.43 -16.06
N ARG A 93 -9.81 5.40 -16.76
CA ARG A 93 -10.11 4.46 -17.85
C ARG A 93 -8.95 4.31 -18.84
N ARG A 94 -8.37 5.43 -19.28
CA ARG A 94 -7.28 5.43 -20.26
C ARG A 94 -6.04 4.71 -19.72
N GLN A 95 -5.58 5.04 -18.51
CA GLN A 95 -4.41 4.37 -17.90
C GLN A 95 -4.64 2.87 -17.75
N LEU A 96 -5.82 2.49 -17.25
CA LEU A 96 -6.18 1.11 -16.96
C LEU A 96 -6.28 0.25 -18.23
N VAL A 97 -6.94 0.77 -19.27
CA VAL A 97 -7.08 0.07 -20.57
C VAL A 97 -5.73 -0.04 -21.28
N ASN A 98 -4.95 1.04 -21.31
CA ASN A 98 -3.64 1.05 -21.97
C ASN A 98 -2.64 0.09 -21.33
N ARG A 99 -2.81 -0.25 -20.05
CA ARG A 99 -2.00 -1.22 -19.32
C ARG A 99 -2.68 -2.60 -19.18
N ALA A 100 -3.78 -2.83 -19.91
CA ALA A 100 -4.53 -4.09 -19.91
C ALA A 100 -4.90 -4.61 -18.51
N VAL A 101 -5.33 -3.70 -17.62
CA VAL A 101 -5.79 -4.05 -16.27
C VAL A 101 -7.21 -4.61 -16.32
N ASP A 102 -7.42 -5.79 -15.74
CA ASP A 102 -8.75 -6.38 -15.58
C ASP A 102 -9.57 -5.56 -14.57
N LEU A 103 -10.74 -5.06 -14.99
CA LEU A 103 -11.58 -4.20 -14.15
C LEU A 103 -12.72 -5.00 -13.53
N THR A 104 -12.68 -5.19 -12.22
CA THR A 104 -13.76 -5.82 -11.46
C THR A 104 -14.72 -4.76 -10.96
N GLN A 105 -15.93 -4.72 -11.52
CA GLN A 105 -16.99 -3.81 -11.10
C GLN A 105 -17.61 -4.27 -9.78
N LEU A 106 -17.75 -3.33 -8.86
CA LEU A 106 -18.40 -3.52 -7.57
C LEU A 106 -19.52 -2.49 -7.41
N PHE A 107 -20.76 -2.94 -7.29
CA PHE A 107 -21.87 -2.07 -6.90
C PHE A 107 -22.08 -2.20 -5.39
N PRO A 108 -22.07 -1.07 -4.63
CA PRO A 108 -22.34 -1.13 -3.20
C PRO A 108 -23.78 -1.59 -2.96
N VAL A 109 -23.94 -2.79 -2.39
CA VAL A 109 -25.26 -3.42 -2.16
C VAL A 109 -26.03 -2.69 -1.06
N THR A 110 -25.33 -2.10 -0.08
CA THR A 110 -25.88 -1.20 0.94
C THR A 110 -24.81 -0.19 1.37
N GLN A 111 -25.20 0.98 1.89
CA GLN A 111 -24.25 1.94 2.49
C GLN A 111 -23.46 1.35 3.68
N ALA A 112 -23.90 0.23 4.24
CA ALA A 112 -23.27 -0.44 5.37
C ALA A 112 -22.18 -1.44 4.97
N LEU A 113 -22.18 -1.96 3.74
CA LEU A 113 -21.15 -2.89 3.23
C LEU A 113 -19.94 -2.10 2.73
N LYS A 114 -19.16 -1.59 3.68
CA LYS A 114 -17.97 -0.76 3.44
C LYS A 114 -16.78 -1.55 2.85
N ASN A 115 -16.82 -2.89 2.89
CA ASN A 115 -15.66 -3.75 2.62
C ASN A 115 -15.87 -4.68 1.41
N GLY A 116 -16.74 -4.30 0.46
CA GLY A 116 -17.07 -5.14 -0.70
C GLY A 116 -15.87 -5.44 -1.59
N ALA A 117 -14.99 -4.43 -1.78
CA ALA A 117 -13.76 -4.58 -2.56
C ALA A 117 -12.77 -5.52 -1.88
N ASP A 118 -12.51 -5.32 -0.60
CA ASP A 118 -11.55 -6.11 0.18
C ASP A 118 -11.92 -7.59 0.20
N ILE A 119 -13.20 -7.88 0.39
CA ILE A 119 -13.72 -9.26 0.37
C ILE A 119 -13.56 -9.86 -1.02
N ARG A 120 -14.01 -9.16 -2.08
CA ARG A 120 -13.95 -9.70 -3.44
C ARG A 120 -12.50 -9.92 -3.89
N LEU A 121 -11.64 -8.94 -3.65
CA LEU A 121 -10.20 -9.03 -3.92
C LEU A 121 -9.59 -10.24 -3.20
N SER A 122 -9.87 -10.40 -1.91
CA SER A 122 -9.31 -11.52 -1.13
C SER A 122 -9.76 -12.88 -1.65
N VAL A 123 -11.02 -13.02 -2.07
CA VAL A 123 -11.55 -14.27 -2.65
C VAL A 123 -10.84 -14.58 -3.96
N ASP A 124 -10.76 -13.61 -4.86
CA ASP A 124 -10.14 -13.74 -6.17
C ASP A 124 -8.65 -14.10 -6.07
N VAL A 125 -7.89 -13.45 -5.17
CA VAL A 125 -6.49 -13.77 -4.90
C VAL A 125 -6.34 -15.23 -4.49
N LEU A 126 -7.15 -15.69 -3.54
CA LEU A 126 -7.05 -17.08 -3.07
C LEU A 126 -7.42 -18.08 -4.17
N GLU A 127 -8.45 -17.79 -4.96
CA GLU A 127 -8.81 -18.62 -6.11
C GLU A 127 -7.65 -18.72 -7.11
N ASP A 128 -7.08 -17.59 -7.52
CA ASP A 128 -5.97 -17.54 -8.47
C ASP A 128 -4.75 -18.31 -7.95
N LEU A 129 -4.43 -18.21 -6.65
CA LEU A 129 -3.33 -18.96 -6.04
C LEU A 129 -3.53 -20.49 -6.08
N PHE A 130 -4.77 -20.97 -6.07
CA PHE A 130 -5.07 -22.40 -6.21
C PHE A 130 -5.12 -22.85 -7.68
N ARG A 131 -5.55 -21.97 -8.60
CA ARG A 131 -5.67 -22.30 -10.03
C ARG A 131 -4.35 -22.17 -10.78
N LEU A 132 -3.47 -21.30 -10.31
CA LEU A 132 -2.19 -20.96 -10.94
C LEU A 132 -1.05 -21.25 -9.94
N PRO A 133 -0.60 -22.52 -9.86
CA PRO A 133 0.37 -22.94 -8.86
C PRO A 133 1.76 -22.30 -9.04
N ASP A 134 2.03 -21.78 -10.23
CA ASP A 134 3.27 -21.12 -10.63
C ASP A 134 3.28 -19.60 -10.36
N LEU A 135 2.19 -19.03 -9.83
CA LEU A 135 2.24 -17.69 -9.24
C LEU A 135 3.21 -17.70 -8.05
N THR A 136 4.22 -16.84 -8.10
CA THR A 136 5.29 -16.79 -7.08
C THR A 136 5.14 -15.58 -6.18
N HIS A 137 4.65 -14.46 -6.73
CA HIS A 137 4.52 -13.18 -6.04
C HIS A 137 3.08 -12.69 -6.10
N VAL A 138 2.60 -12.15 -4.98
CA VAL A 138 1.31 -11.46 -4.88
C VAL A 138 1.58 -10.02 -4.47
N VAL A 139 1.13 -9.08 -5.29
CA VAL A 139 1.19 -7.64 -5.01
C VAL A 139 -0.19 -7.18 -4.58
N ILE A 140 -0.29 -6.67 -3.35
CA ILE A 140 -1.49 -6.05 -2.80
C ILE A 140 -1.28 -4.55 -2.79
N VAL A 141 -2.03 -3.82 -3.61
CA VAL A 141 -1.97 -2.35 -3.66
C VAL A 141 -3.12 -1.81 -2.80
N ALA A 142 -2.83 -1.65 -1.51
CA ALA A 142 -3.73 -1.15 -0.48
C ALA A 142 -2.97 -0.79 0.80
N GLY A 143 -3.55 0.10 1.61
CA GLY A 143 -3.02 0.51 2.92
C GLY A 143 -3.77 -0.03 4.14
N ASP A 144 -4.93 -0.67 3.98
CA ASP A 144 -5.80 -1.04 5.11
C ASP A 144 -5.38 -2.33 5.84
N SER A 145 -5.57 -2.38 7.15
CA SER A 145 -5.41 -3.57 7.98
C SER A 145 -6.29 -4.75 7.59
N ASP A 146 -7.39 -4.55 6.86
CA ASP A 146 -8.26 -5.65 6.43
C ASP A 146 -7.55 -6.67 5.53
N TYR A 147 -6.45 -6.28 4.88
CA TYR A 147 -5.62 -7.17 4.07
C TYR A 147 -4.57 -7.99 4.84
N ILE A 148 -4.44 -7.81 6.16
CA ILE A 148 -3.46 -8.56 6.98
C ILE A 148 -3.69 -10.07 6.87
N ALA A 149 -4.95 -10.51 6.98
CA ALA A 149 -5.30 -11.93 6.91
C ALA A 149 -4.97 -12.53 5.53
N LEU A 150 -5.21 -11.76 4.46
CA LEU A 150 -4.86 -12.15 3.10
C LEU A 150 -3.34 -12.31 2.94
N ALA A 151 -2.57 -11.30 3.34
CA ALA A 151 -1.11 -11.33 3.28
C ALA A 151 -0.52 -12.54 4.02
N GLN A 152 -0.99 -12.80 5.25
CA GLN A 152 -0.57 -13.97 6.03
C GLN A 152 -0.96 -15.29 5.36
N ARG A 153 -2.12 -15.35 4.68
CA ARG A 153 -2.57 -16.55 3.97
C ARG A 153 -1.73 -16.80 2.72
N CYS A 154 -1.44 -15.79 1.92
CA CYS A 154 -0.55 -15.88 0.76
C CYS A 154 0.85 -16.39 1.16
N LYS A 155 1.42 -15.87 2.25
CA LYS A 155 2.71 -16.34 2.80
C LYS A 155 2.66 -17.80 3.24
N ARG A 156 1.58 -18.22 3.90
CA ARG A 156 1.38 -19.61 4.31
C ARG A 156 1.29 -20.56 3.11
N LEU A 157 0.84 -20.06 1.96
CA LEU A 157 0.82 -20.78 0.68
C LEU A 157 2.16 -20.70 -0.08
N GLY A 158 3.21 -20.13 0.54
CA GLY A 158 4.55 -20.07 -0.02
C GLY A 158 4.73 -18.99 -1.09
N ARG A 159 3.89 -17.94 -1.09
CA ARG A 159 4.01 -16.81 -2.01
C ARG A 159 4.79 -15.67 -1.36
N PHE A 160 5.59 -14.98 -2.15
CA PHE A 160 6.21 -13.72 -1.73
C PHE A 160 5.15 -12.62 -1.80
N VAL A 161 4.90 -11.94 -0.68
CA VAL A 161 3.87 -10.89 -0.61
C VAL A 161 4.51 -9.51 -0.61
N LEU A 162 4.22 -8.74 -1.66
CA LEU A 162 4.56 -7.34 -1.80
C LEU A 162 3.32 -6.48 -1.47
N GLY A 163 3.45 -5.55 -0.53
CA GLY A 163 2.46 -4.50 -0.32
C GLY A 163 2.88 -3.20 -0.98
N ILE A 164 1.92 -2.46 -1.53
CA ILE A 164 2.10 -1.07 -1.97
C ILE A 164 1.00 -0.24 -1.34
N GLY A 165 1.37 0.81 -0.62
CA GLY A 165 0.41 1.69 0.06
C GLY A 165 0.91 3.12 0.14
N VAL A 166 0.06 4.06 0.52
CA VAL A 166 0.42 5.48 0.54
C VAL A 166 1.05 5.87 1.89
N SER A 167 2.13 6.66 1.89
CA SER A 167 2.77 7.13 3.12
C SER A 167 1.80 7.91 4.02
N GLY A 168 1.79 7.58 5.30
CA GLY A 168 0.89 8.18 6.29
C GLY A 168 -0.57 7.69 6.22
N ARG A 169 -0.88 6.78 5.28
CA ARG A 169 -2.23 6.20 5.08
C ARG A 169 -2.24 4.67 5.15
N THR A 170 -1.09 4.09 5.46
CA THR A 170 -0.90 2.64 5.50
C THR A 170 -0.79 2.14 6.93
N SER A 171 -1.47 1.04 7.24
CA SER A 171 -1.40 0.35 8.53
C SER A 171 0.00 -0.26 8.78
N PRO A 172 0.67 0.06 9.90
CA PRO A 172 1.93 -0.58 10.27
C PRO A 172 1.83 -2.10 10.41
N ALA A 173 0.66 -2.61 10.78
CA ALA A 173 0.41 -4.04 10.90
C ALA A 173 0.33 -4.74 9.54
N LEU A 174 -0.21 -4.07 8.51
CA LEU A 174 -0.17 -4.58 7.14
C LEU A 174 1.28 -4.64 6.63
N ILE A 175 2.06 -3.58 6.85
CA ILE A 175 3.49 -3.53 6.50
C ILE A 175 4.24 -4.73 7.11
N ALA A 176 3.98 -5.02 8.39
CA ALA A 176 4.60 -6.15 9.09
C ALA A 176 4.11 -7.54 8.60
N ALA A 177 2.92 -7.61 8.00
CA ALA A 177 2.36 -8.85 7.47
C ALA A 177 3.01 -9.25 6.12
N CYS A 178 3.35 -8.28 5.27
CA CYS A 178 3.99 -8.49 3.98
C CYS A 178 5.46 -8.97 4.12
N ASP A 179 6.05 -9.48 3.03
CA ASP A 179 7.49 -9.81 2.96
C ASP A 179 8.32 -8.60 2.54
N HIS A 180 7.75 -7.78 1.67
CA HIS A 180 8.23 -6.45 1.29
C HIS A 180 7.06 -5.48 1.24
N PHE A 181 7.30 -4.21 1.54
CA PHE A 181 6.28 -3.17 1.46
C PHE A 181 6.92 -1.89 0.95
N GLU A 182 6.35 -1.31 -0.10
CA GLU A 182 6.81 -0.05 -0.70
C GLU A 182 5.76 1.04 -0.51
N MET A 183 6.22 2.27 -0.27
CA MET A 183 5.32 3.42 -0.27
C MET A 183 5.12 3.90 -1.69
N TYR A 184 3.88 4.15 -2.08
CA TYR A 184 3.55 4.61 -3.44
C TYR A 184 4.34 5.86 -3.82
N ASP A 185 4.47 6.82 -2.90
CA ASP A 185 5.22 8.07 -3.10
C ASP A 185 6.75 7.89 -3.23
N SER A 186 7.31 6.73 -2.91
CA SER A 186 8.72 6.40 -3.16
C SER A 186 8.96 5.60 -4.44
N ILE A 187 7.90 5.19 -5.15
CA ILE A 187 8.03 4.46 -6.42
C ILE A 187 8.48 5.43 -7.53
N PRO A 188 9.54 5.09 -8.30
CA PRO A 188 9.95 5.88 -9.46
C PRO A 188 8.79 6.06 -10.46
N GLY A 189 8.57 7.29 -10.94
CA GLY A 189 7.47 7.63 -11.84
C GLY A 189 6.11 7.87 -11.17
N ALA A 190 5.95 7.66 -9.85
CA ALA A 190 4.69 7.90 -9.14
C ALA A 190 4.45 9.39 -8.74
N THR A 191 5.48 10.22 -8.83
CA THR A 191 5.44 11.64 -8.43
C THR A 191 6.06 12.58 -9.47
N GLU A 192 6.52 12.05 -10.60
CA GLU A 192 7.12 12.88 -11.65
C GLU A 192 6.02 13.60 -12.42
N PRO A 193 6.13 14.93 -12.61
CA PRO A 193 5.16 15.67 -13.39
C PRO A 193 5.17 15.16 -14.83
N ARG A 194 3.99 14.76 -15.30
CA ARG A 194 3.76 14.31 -16.67
C ARG A 194 4.17 15.42 -17.65
N VAL A 195 5.21 15.18 -18.43
CA VAL A 195 5.42 15.96 -19.66
C VAL A 195 4.33 15.45 -20.61
N LEU A 196 3.24 16.21 -20.70
CA LEU A 196 2.19 15.94 -21.66
C LEU A 196 2.79 16.20 -23.05
N GLU A 197 3.29 15.15 -23.71
CA GLU A 197 3.32 15.18 -25.16
C GLU A 197 1.85 15.24 -25.61
N GLU A 198 1.52 16.30 -26.34
CA GLU A 198 0.19 16.55 -26.90
C GLU A 198 -0.14 15.44 -27.92
N ASP A 199 -0.61 14.31 -27.44
CA ASP A 199 -1.23 13.29 -28.29
C ASP A 199 -2.62 13.79 -28.68
N ASP A 200 -2.71 14.21 -29.95
CA ASP A 200 -3.89 14.61 -30.72
C ASP A 200 -5.15 13.80 -30.34
N ASP A 201 -5.97 14.38 -29.46
CA ASP A 201 -7.31 13.92 -29.12
C ASP A 201 -8.17 13.95 -30.38
N ARG A 202 -8.26 12.82 -31.08
CA ARG A 202 -9.35 12.52 -31.99
C ARG A 202 -10.28 11.52 -31.34
N ASP A 203 -11.34 12.10 -30.78
CA ASP A 203 -12.66 11.56 -30.48
C ASP A 203 -12.89 10.10 -30.85
N ASP A 204 -13.11 9.25 -29.85
CA ASP A 204 -14.01 8.12 -29.95
C ASP A 204 -15.07 8.24 -28.85
N GLU A 205 -16.11 9.01 -29.15
CA GLU A 205 -17.40 8.96 -28.45
C GLU A 205 -17.99 7.55 -28.58
N VAL A 206 -17.76 6.69 -27.60
CA VAL A 206 -18.58 5.49 -27.44
C VAL A 206 -19.88 5.92 -26.76
N ALA A 207 -20.89 6.20 -27.58
CA ALA A 207 -22.26 6.47 -27.14
C ALA A 207 -22.78 5.33 -26.25
N VAL A 208 -23.01 5.62 -24.98
CA VAL A 208 -23.76 4.75 -24.07
C VAL A 208 -25.22 5.19 -24.14
N GLU A 209 -26.04 4.46 -24.87
CA GLU A 209 -27.49 4.68 -24.88
C GLU A 209 -28.08 4.41 -23.50
N THR A 210 -28.54 5.48 -22.86
CA THR A 210 -29.26 5.50 -21.60
C THR A 210 -30.70 5.04 -21.85
N ILE A 211 -31.11 3.88 -21.33
CA ILE A 211 -32.53 3.51 -21.29
C ILE A 211 -33.16 4.24 -20.10
N VAL A 212 -33.95 5.27 -20.42
CA VAL A 212 -34.73 6.08 -19.48
C VAL A 212 -35.94 5.27 -19.00
N ALA A 213 -36.13 5.20 -17.68
CA ALA A 213 -37.44 4.92 -17.10
C ALA A 213 -37.67 5.86 -15.90
N GLU A 214 -38.61 6.79 -16.07
CA GLU A 214 -39.15 7.71 -15.07
C GLU A 214 -40.69 7.53 -15.01
N PRO A 215 -41.45 8.10 -14.05
CA PRO A 215 -41.78 7.44 -12.77
C PRO A 215 -43.28 7.50 -12.35
N ALA A 216 -43.54 7.10 -11.08
CA ALA A 216 -44.62 7.54 -10.16
C ALA A 216 -45.88 6.64 -9.98
N PRO A 217 -46.79 6.83 -8.99
CA PRO A 217 -46.76 7.72 -7.80
C PRO A 217 -47.30 7.16 -6.43
N LYS A 218 -46.77 7.76 -5.32
CA LYS A 218 -47.41 8.40 -4.13
C LYS A 218 -48.38 7.69 -3.13
N SER A 219 -47.90 7.69 -1.86
CA SER A 219 -48.55 8.21 -0.62
C SER A 219 -49.52 7.28 0.16
N ARG A 220 -49.73 7.35 1.50
CA ARG A 220 -49.69 8.45 2.49
C ARG A 220 -49.77 7.90 3.94
N ARG A 221 -48.92 8.42 4.84
CA ARG A 221 -49.19 9.09 6.16
C ARG A 221 -49.78 8.37 7.41
N GLY A 222 -49.08 8.62 8.53
CA GLY A 222 -49.60 8.85 9.91
C GLY A 222 -49.39 7.68 10.88
N GLY A 223 -48.89 7.79 12.12
CA GLY A 223 -48.49 8.90 13.00
C GLY A 223 -48.70 8.49 14.48
N LYS A 224 -47.81 8.95 15.39
CA LYS A 224 -47.84 8.91 16.89
C LYS A 224 -47.46 7.57 17.59
N ALA A 225 -46.86 7.50 18.78
CA ALA A 225 -46.14 8.41 19.70
C ALA A 225 -45.58 7.57 20.90
N ALA A 226 -44.71 8.19 21.73
CA ALA A 226 -44.27 7.81 23.10
C ALA A 226 -43.09 6.80 23.20
N ALA A 227 -41.89 7.25 23.63
CA ALA A 227 -41.35 7.32 25.02
C ALA A 227 -40.68 5.97 25.40
N GLU A 228 -39.52 5.83 26.06
CA GLU A 228 -38.69 6.68 26.92
C GLU A 228 -37.36 5.92 27.22
N ALA A 229 -36.33 6.65 27.69
CA ALA A 229 -35.12 6.19 28.44
C ALA A 229 -34.07 5.35 27.68
N ALA A 230 -32.74 5.50 27.82
CA ALA A 230 -31.78 6.24 28.64
C ALA A 230 -30.42 6.14 27.87
N ALA A 231 -29.32 6.87 28.06
CA ALA A 231 -28.84 7.89 28.97
C ALA A 231 -27.72 8.63 28.22
N ALA A 232 -27.55 9.92 28.48
CA ALA A 232 -26.36 10.69 28.10
C ALA A 232 -25.61 11.12 29.37
N ASP A 233 -24.28 10.99 29.25
CA ASP A 233 -23.14 11.63 29.93
C ASP A 233 -23.38 12.97 30.67
N PRO A 234 -22.49 13.38 31.62
CA PRO A 234 -21.44 14.32 31.20
C PRO A 234 -20.10 14.33 31.97
N ALA A 235 -19.05 14.51 31.17
CA ALA A 235 -18.04 15.58 31.24
C ALA A 235 -17.11 15.75 32.46
N ALA A 236 -15.81 15.74 32.15
CA ALA A 236 -14.89 16.78 32.62
C ALA A 236 -13.79 17.05 31.57
N THR A 237 -13.78 18.26 31.02
CA THR A 237 -12.59 18.92 30.42
C THR A 237 -11.96 19.80 31.52
N PRO A 238 -10.68 20.23 31.45
CA PRO A 238 -10.29 21.39 30.63
C PRO A 238 -8.82 21.29 30.09
N PRO A 239 -8.10 22.35 29.65
CA PRO A 239 -7.71 22.48 28.24
C PRO A 239 -6.19 22.70 28.01
N GLY A 240 -5.77 22.65 26.73
CA GLY A 240 -4.64 23.43 26.22
C GLY A 240 -3.25 22.76 26.22
N GLY A 241 -2.65 22.66 25.03
CA GLY A 241 -1.20 22.46 24.89
C GLY A 241 -0.76 21.88 23.54
N ASN A 242 -0.43 22.74 22.58
CA ASN A 242 0.73 22.50 21.72
C ASN A 242 1.93 23.23 22.35
N PRO A 243 3.20 22.84 22.11
CA PRO A 243 3.71 21.69 21.36
C PRO A 243 4.68 20.84 22.24
N VAL A 244 4.67 19.50 22.14
CA VAL A 244 5.70 18.70 22.81
C VAL A 244 6.26 17.61 21.89
N ASP A 245 7.34 18.00 21.24
CA ASP A 245 8.51 17.18 20.91
C ASP A 245 8.69 16.05 21.95
N ARG A 246 8.49 14.79 21.56
CA ARG A 246 8.72 13.63 22.44
C ARG A 246 9.87 12.77 21.93
N PRO A 247 10.78 12.36 22.83
CA PRO A 247 12.13 11.98 22.48
C PRO A 247 12.18 10.53 21.99
N ALA A 248 12.95 10.28 20.94
CA ALA A 248 13.36 8.94 20.57
C ALA A 248 14.02 8.24 21.76
N THR A 249 13.39 7.19 22.30
CA THR A 249 13.98 6.36 23.34
C THR A 249 15.29 5.78 22.80
N LYS A 250 16.43 6.28 23.28
CA LYS A 250 17.75 5.86 22.79
C LYS A 250 17.94 4.36 23.07
N MET A 251 17.91 3.55 22.03
CA MET A 251 18.29 2.14 22.11
C MET A 251 19.73 2.04 22.62
N SER A 252 19.96 1.23 23.66
CA SER A 252 21.32 1.05 24.20
C SER A 252 22.22 0.29 23.23
N ASP A 253 23.52 0.60 23.22
CA ASP A 253 24.50 -0.09 22.36
C ASP A 253 24.53 -1.61 22.61
N LYS A 254 24.28 -2.06 23.85
CA LYS A 254 24.11 -3.48 24.20
C LYS A 254 22.87 -4.11 23.55
N ALA A 255 21.75 -3.39 23.46
CA ALA A 255 20.54 -3.88 22.79
C ALA A 255 20.76 -4.01 21.28
N ALA A 256 21.43 -3.04 20.68
CA ALA A 256 21.81 -3.07 19.27
C ALA A 256 22.73 -4.25 18.94
N THR A 257 23.70 -4.56 19.81
CA THR A 257 24.59 -5.73 19.66
C THR A 257 23.81 -7.05 19.76
N ARG A 258 22.85 -7.18 20.69
CA ARG A 258 22.00 -8.38 20.76
C ARG A 258 21.13 -8.56 19.51
N LEU A 259 20.61 -7.47 18.95
CA LEU A 259 19.85 -7.51 17.71
C LEU A 259 20.69 -7.96 16.52
N LEU A 260 21.95 -7.49 16.42
CA LEU A 260 22.88 -7.93 15.38
C LEU A 260 23.16 -9.45 15.44
N VAL A 261 23.48 -9.97 16.63
CA VAL A 261 23.75 -11.41 16.82
C VAL A 261 22.51 -12.23 16.45
N ARG A 262 21.34 -11.85 16.97
CA ARG A 262 20.08 -12.55 16.67
C ARG A 262 19.72 -12.53 15.18
N ALA A 263 19.99 -11.42 14.50
CA ALA A 263 19.76 -11.32 13.05
C ALA A 263 20.68 -12.26 12.26
N LEU A 264 21.95 -12.38 12.66
CA LEU A 264 22.91 -13.29 12.02
C LEU A 264 22.57 -14.75 12.28
N GLU A 265 22.20 -15.13 13.50
CA GLU A 265 21.75 -16.49 13.84
C GLU A 265 20.53 -16.91 13.00
N LEU A 266 19.55 -16.02 12.84
CA LEU A 266 18.36 -16.29 12.04
C LEU A 266 18.66 -16.41 10.54
N LEU A 267 19.62 -15.63 10.03
CA LEU A 267 20.04 -15.74 8.63
C LEU A 267 20.86 -17.00 8.39
N GLN A 268 21.67 -17.45 9.35
CA GLN A 268 22.40 -18.72 9.28
C GLN A 268 21.43 -19.91 9.35
N ALA A 269 20.40 -19.86 10.19
CA ALA A 269 19.40 -20.92 10.26
C ALA A 269 18.55 -21.07 8.99
N LYS A 270 18.49 -20.03 8.15
CA LYS A 270 17.70 -20.02 6.91
C LYS A 270 18.47 -20.53 5.69
N ASP A 271 19.79 -20.43 5.72
CA ASP A 271 20.65 -20.67 4.57
C ASP A 271 22.05 -21.07 5.08
N ASP A 272 22.60 -22.21 4.65
CA ASP A 272 23.85 -22.79 5.18
C ASP A 272 25.11 -21.97 4.80
N ASP A 273 24.94 -20.88 4.05
CA ASP A 273 26.02 -19.96 3.72
C ASP A 273 26.60 -19.28 4.96
N GLU A 274 27.88 -19.51 5.23
CA GLU A 274 28.57 -18.98 6.40
C GLU A 274 28.69 -17.45 6.38
N TRP A 275 28.80 -16.86 5.18
CA TRP A 275 28.92 -15.42 4.97
C TRP A 275 27.59 -14.80 4.55
N LYS A 276 27.15 -13.77 5.27
CA LYS A 276 25.90 -13.06 4.97
C LYS A 276 26.15 -11.66 4.44
N ASN A 277 25.38 -11.25 3.43
CA ASN A 277 25.45 -9.88 2.93
C ASN A 277 24.99 -8.87 3.99
N ALA A 278 25.78 -7.81 4.19
CA ALA A 278 25.52 -6.78 5.19
C ALA A 278 24.17 -6.06 4.99
N ALA A 279 23.70 -5.90 3.75
CA ALA A 279 22.37 -5.34 3.47
C ALA A 279 21.26 -6.30 3.94
N SER A 280 21.42 -7.60 3.72
CA SER A 280 20.50 -8.63 4.21
C SER A 280 20.48 -8.70 5.74
N VAL A 281 21.65 -8.58 6.40
CA VAL A 281 21.75 -8.50 7.87
C VAL A 281 21.05 -7.26 8.39
N LYS A 282 21.25 -6.09 7.77
CA LYS A 282 20.57 -4.84 8.16
C LYS A 282 19.06 -4.94 8.00
N SER A 283 18.60 -5.50 6.90
CA SER A 283 17.18 -5.76 6.65
C SER A 283 16.61 -6.68 7.73
N GLN A 284 17.31 -7.76 8.07
CA GLN A 284 16.90 -8.67 9.14
C GLN A 284 16.86 -8.02 10.53
N ILE A 285 17.82 -7.14 10.86
CA ILE A 285 17.78 -6.36 12.11
C ILE A 285 16.53 -5.46 12.15
N ARG A 286 16.21 -4.77 11.06
CA ARG A 286 15.02 -3.92 10.98
C ARG A 286 13.71 -4.70 10.98
N ARG A 287 13.72 -5.95 10.52
CA ARG A 287 12.59 -6.89 10.67
C ARG A 287 12.38 -7.29 12.14
N LEU A 288 13.46 -7.48 12.90
CA LEU A 288 13.40 -7.83 14.33
C LEU A 288 13.03 -6.63 15.21
N ASP A 289 13.53 -5.43 14.87
CA ASP A 289 13.21 -4.19 15.56
C ASP A 289 13.20 -3.01 14.55
N PRO A 290 12.01 -2.55 14.14
CA PRO A 290 11.86 -1.42 13.22
C PRO A 290 12.43 -0.09 13.74
N SER A 291 12.63 0.05 15.04
CA SER A 291 13.23 1.25 15.64
C SER A 291 14.75 1.32 15.49
N PHE A 292 15.38 0.25 14.97
CA PHE A 292 16.83 0.18 14.82
C PHE A 292 17.38 1.22 13.83
N SER A 293 18.27 2.06 14.34
CA SER A 293 19.04 3.04 13.56
C SER A 293 20.45 3.17 14.12
N GLU A 294 21.44 3.29 13.25
CA GLU A 294 22.86 3.37 13.63
C GLU A 294 23.28 4.78 14.04
N ARG A 295 22.57 5.80 13.56
CA ARG A 295 22.89 7.21 13.83
C ARG A 295 22.72 7.58 15.31
N PRO A 296 21.61 7.22 16.00
CA PRO A 296 21.46 7.47 17.44
C PRO A 296 22.49 6.74 18.31
N LEU A 297 23.11 5.69 17.78
CA LEU A 297 24.17 4.91 18.42
C LEU A 297 25.57 5.50 18.18
N GLY A 298 25.69 6.57 17.38
CA GLY A 298 26.94 7.27 17.10
C GLY A 298 27.70 6.77 15.87
N TYR A 299 27.12 5.90 15.04
CA TYR A 299 27.76 5.38 13.84
C TYR A 299 27.22 6.07 12.58
N LYS A 300 28.12 6.44 11.65
CA LYS A 300 27.76 7.10 10.38
C LYS A 300 27.17 6.15 9.36
N SER A 301 27.49 4.86 9.47
CA SER A 301 26.99 3.82 8.57
C SER A 301 26.85 2.47 9.28
N PHE A 302 26.06 1.57 8.69
CA PHE A 302 25.92 0.20 9.18
C PHE A 302 27.24 -0.57 9.16
N THR A 303 28.09 -0.30 8.17
CA THR A 303 29.42 -0.92 8.07
C THR A 303 30.32 -0.49 9.23
N GLU A 304 30.23 0.76 9.69
CA GLU A 304 30.96 1.25 10.86
C GLU A 304 30.44 0.60 12.15
N PHE A 305 29.12 0.45 12.26
CA PHE A 305 28.47 -0.28 13.36
C PHE A 305 28.90 -1.76 13.45
N ILE A 306 29.07 -2.45 12.31
CA ILE A 306 29.60 -3.83 12.27
C ILE A 306 31.07 -3.84 12.67
N ARG A 307 31.88 -2.94 12.10
CA ARG A 307 33.33 -2.88 12.37
C ARG A 307 33.65 -2.60 13.84
N SER A 308 32.80 -1.86 14.56
CA SER A 308 33.00 -1.64 16.00
C SER A 308 32.78 -2.91 16.85
N ARG A 309 32.23 -3.98 16.27
CA ARG A 309 31.93 -5.27 16.93
C ARG A 309 32.82 -6.40 16.42
N ASN A 310 34.05 -6.08 16.02
CA ASN A 310 35.04 -7.04 15.50
C ASN A 310 35.38 -8.22 16.45
N SER A 311 35.01 -8.12 17.72
CA SER A 311 35.14 -9.20 18.71
C SER A 311 34.09 -10.30 18.55
N LEU A 312 32.94 -9.99 17.94
CA LEU A 312 31.80 -10.90 17.77
C LEU A 312 31.50 -11.25 16.30
N VAL A 313 31.86 -10.35 15.39
CA VAL A 313 31.57 -10.50 13.95
C VAL A 313 32.82 -10.30 13.11
N GLU A 314 32.97 -11.14 12.10
CA GLU A 314 33.95 -10.96 11.04
C GLU A 314 33.32 -10.22 9.87
N PHE A 315 34.05 -9.22 9.36
CA PHE A 315 33.64 -8.39 8.24
C PHE A 315 34.65 -8.55 7.11
N LYS A 316 34.16 -8.86 5.91
CA LYS A 316 34.96 -8.96 4.69
C LYS A 316 34.34 -8.04 3.63
N ALA A 317 35.18 -7.34 2.89
CA ALA A 317 34.77 -6.56 1.72
C ALA A 317 35.44 -7.16 0.48
N GLU A 318 34.64 -7.68 -0.45
CA GLU A 318 35.10 -8.20 -1.75
C GLU A 318 34.40 -7.40 -2.86
N GLY A 319 35.15 -6.53 -3.53
CA GLY A 319 34.59 -5.64 -4.55
C GLY A 319 33.48 -4.73 -3.99
N ASN A 320 32.27 -4.87 -4.53
CA ASN A 320 31.08 -4.14 -4.06
C ASN A 320 30.29 -4.90 -2.96
N GLU A 321 30.67 -6.16 -2.68
CA GLU A 321 30.01 -6.97 -1.69
C GLU A 321 30.60 -6.75 -0.30
N ARG A 322 29.70 -6.62 0.67
CA ARG A 322 30.03 -6.47 2.09
C ARG A 322 29.49 -7.68 2.82
N LEU A 323 30.36 -8.57 3.25
CA LEU A 323 30.01 -9.85 3.87
C LEU A 323 30.32 -9.82 5.36
N VAL A 324 29.45 -10.46 6.14
CA VAL A 324 29.50 -10.51 7.60
C VAL A 324 29.18 -11.93 8.06
N ARG A 325 29.95 -12.44 9.02
CA ARG A 325 29.64 -13.69 9.73
C ARG A 325 29.85 -13.56 11.23
N LEU A 326 29.23 -14.42 12.01
CA LEU A 326 29.57 -14.61 13.42
C LEU A 326 30.93 -15.31 13.53
N ARG A 327 31.70 -14.98 14.57
CA ARG A 327 32.90 -15.72 14.95
C ARG A 327 32.57 -16.98 15.73
#